data_AF-A0A7V6XRJ6-F1
#
_entry.id   AF-A0A7V6XRJ6-F1
#
_cell.length_a   1.000
_cell.length_b   1.000
_cell.length_c   1.000
_cell.angle_alpha   90.00
_cell.angle_beta   90.00
_cell.angle_gamma   90.00
#
_symmetry.space_group_name_H-M   'P 1'
#
loop_
_entity.id
_entity.type
_entity.pdbx_description
1 polymer ?
#
loop_
_entity_poly.entity_id
_entity_poly.type
_entity_poly.pdbx_seq_one_letter_code
_entity_poly.pdbx_strand_id
1 'polypeptide(L)'
;AAKNNSFGIVGMAPDVELYVVKAFDESGDGYHSNLIKAIDWAVKQKVDIINLSVGSSTYSKGLLTAVNDAYDKGVLIVAAAGNGGNLEGKGDQVEFPAAFESAIAVAAIDRYDRRAGFSATGPQIEVAAPGVKVLTTSLSGEYEYASGTSLAAPHVTGHLALLKQAYPKLRASELRELLHAQTIDLTGEGRNRYFGYGKIELPSELTIQEDNTPPSIGFLDVYENLWYTSAINTLVSRNIIFGYEDNTFRPHHPITRAETVTMLQRALQLPSSQYDASYKDVKPTHFAASSISALKERQYVSSYPDGSFRPEAPITRGEVATILSRIEPMNENNKATFPDIPTNHFAKEAIESIAGAGVIQGYPDGTFRPNQTITRAEFSVLIDRIILK
;
A
#
# COMPACT_ATOMS: atom_id res chain seq x y z
N ALA A 1 4.38 -18.36 17.30
CA ALA A 1 4.23 -19.76 16.84
C ALA A 1 4.18 -20.71 18.04
N ALA A 2 3.25 -20.53 18.98
CA ALA A 2 3.02 -21.56 20.00
C ALA A 2 2.36 -22.76 19.31
N LYS A 3 2.83 -23.98 19.62
CA LYS A 3 2.42 -25.20 18.91
C LYS A 3 0.93 -25.47 19.10
N ASN A 4 0.27 -25.96 18.06
CA ASN A 4 -1.07 -26.51 18.17
C ASN A 4 -1.00 -27.90 18.81
N ASN A 5 -1.21 -27.97 20.12
CA ASN A 5 -1.22 -29.22 20.87
C ASN A 5 -2.32 -29.17 21.95
N SER A 6 -2.36 -30.16 22.85
CA SER A 6 -3.43 -30.29 23.85
C SER A 6 -3.24 -29.45 25.11
N PHE A 7 -2.28 -28.52 25.18
CA PHE A 7 -2.03 -27.69 26.37
C PHE A 7 -1.59 -26.26 26.02
N GLY A 8 -1.83 -25.32 26.93
CA GLY A 8 -1.33 -23.95 26.78
C GLY A 8 -2.12 -23.12 25.78
N ILE A 9 -1.38 -22.44 24.89
CA ILE A 9 -1.91 -21.55 23.85
C ILE A 9 -1.46 -21.98 22.46
N VAL A 10 -2.21 -21.55 21.44
CA VAL A 10 -1.85 -21.74 20.04
C VAL A 10 -1.47 -20.40 19.40
N GLY A 11 -0.38 -20.38 18.64
CA GLY A 11 0.01 -19.21 17.87
C GLY A 11 -0.79 -19.10 16.57
N MET A 12 -0.86 -17.90 16.01
CA MET A 12 -1.59 -17.66 14.76
C MET A 12 -1.10 -18.52 13.58
N ALA A 13 0.22 -18.65 13.42
CA ALA A 13 0.85 -19.62 12.54
C ALA A 13 1.66 -20.60 13.42
N PRO A 14 1.07 -21.74 13.84
CA PRO A 14 1.72 -22.64 14.79
C PRO A 14 2.86 -23.48 14.19
N ASP A 15 2.83 -23.70 12.86
CA ASP A 15 3.78 -24.57 12.14
C ASP A 15 4.85 -23.79 11.36
N VAL A 16 4.91 -22.46 11.52
CA VAL A 16 5.92 -21.63 10.87
C VAL A 16 7.32 -21.95 11.39
N GLU A 17 8.31 -21.91 10.49
CA GLU A 17 9.71 -21.96 10.89
C GLU A 17 10.12 -20.65 11.58
N LEU A 18 10.49 -20.74 12.86
CA LEU A 18 10.80 -19.57 13.68
C LEU A 18 12.30 -19.36 13.82
N TYR A 19 12.79 -18.21 13.37
CA TYR A 19 14.17 -17.75 13.56
C TYR A 19 14.23 -16.80 14.75
N VAL A 20 15.13 -17.07 15.70
CA VAL A 20 15.34 -16.21 16.88
C VAL A 20 16.63 -15.42 16.72
N VAL A 21 16.51 -14.10 16.58
CA VAL A 21 17.65 -13.19 16.39
C VAL A 21 17.77 -12.25 17.58
N LYS A 22 18.71 -12.53 18.49
CA LYS A 22 18.92 -11.70 19.69
C LYS A 22 19.63 -10.39 19.31
N ALA A 23 18.89 -9.28 19.37
CA ALA A 23 19.41 -7.92 19.11
C ALA A 23 19.47 -7.02 20.37
N PHE A 24 18.93 -7.50 21.49
CA PHE A 24 18.78 -6.78 22.75
C PHE A 24 19.49 -7.51 23.89
N ASP A 25 19.88 -6.76 24.91
CA ASP A 25 20.47 -7.29 26.15
C ASP A 25 19.41 -7.81 27.13
N GLU A 26 19.81 -8.11 28.36
CA GLU A 26 18.92 -8.65 29.41
C GLU A 26 17.93 -7.62 29.98
N SER A 27 18.20 -6.33 29.82
CA SER A 27 17.30 -5.24 30.23
C SER A 27 16.27 -4.91 29.13
N GLY A 28 16.43 -5.50 27.94
CA GLY A 28 15.64 -5.17 26.76
C GLY A 28 16.18 -3.97 26.00
N ASP A 29 17.41 -3.52 26.29
CA ASP A 29 18.05 -2.39 25.62
C ASP A 29 18.85 -2.88 24.40
N GLY A 30 18.89 -2.05 23.35
CA GLY A 30 19.55 -2.39 22.11
C GLY A 30 19.89 -1.17 21.27
N TYR A 31 21.05 -1.21 20.61
CA TYR A 31 21.47 -0.17 19.67
C TYR A 31 20.84 -0.39 18.30
N HIS A 32 20.56 0.69 17.56
CA HIS A 32 20.15 0.58 16.15
C HIS A 32 21.14 -0.23 15.31
N SER A 33 22.44 -0.18 15.63
CA SER A 33 23.47 -0.97 14.95
C SER A 33 23.30 -2.49 15.16
N ASN A 34 22.78 -2.92 16.31
CA ASN A 34 22.44 -4.33 16.56
C ASN A 34 21.21 -4.72 15.74
N LEU A 35 20.20 -3.84 15.70
CA LEU A 35 18.98 -4.08 14.91
C LEU A 35 19.27 -4.17 13.41
N ILE A 36 20.13 -3.31 12.88
CA ILE A 36 20.60 -3.36 11.47
C ILE A 36 21.27 -4.73 11.20
N LYS A 37 22.21 -5.15 12.05
CA LYS A 37 22.87 -6.46 11.90
C LYS A 37 21.90 -7.63 11.97
N ALA A 38 20.87 -7.53 12.82
CA ALA A 38 19.84 -8.56 12.94
C ALA A 38 18.96 -8.66 11.68
N ILE A 39 18.56 -7.51 11.11
CA ILE A 39 17.82 -7.45 9.84
C ILE A 39 18.68 -8.03 8.71
N ASP A 40 19.93 -7.60 8.58
CA ASP A 40 20.86 -8.11 7.57
C ASP A 40 21.05 -9.63 7.68
N TRP A 41 21.15 -10.15 8.91
CA TRP A 41 21.28 -11.59 9.15
C TRP A 41 20.01 -12.33 8.73
N ALA A 42 18.83 -11.83 9.09
CA ALA A 42 17.55 -12.43 8.74
C ALA A 42 17.35 -12.49 7.21
N VAL A 43 17.67 -11.40 6.51
CA VAL A 43 17.67 -11.36 5.04
C VAL A 43 18.62 -12.41 4.45
N LYS A 44 19.82 -12.60 5.02
CA LYS A 44 20.76 -13.64 4.58
C LYS A 44 20.24 -15.06 4.81
N GLN A 45 19.41 -15.28 5.84
CA GLN A 45 18.71 -16.55 6.05
C GLN A 45 17.52 -16.73 5.11
N LYS A 46 17.19 -15.73 4.28
CA LYS A 46 16.06 -15.76 3.35
C LYS A 46 14.71 -15.96 4.04
N VAL A 47 14.53 -15.34 5.22
CA VAL A 47 13.22 -15.32 5.88
C VAL A 47 12.23 -14.53 5.04
N ASP A 48 10.96 -14.92 5.06
CA ASP A 48 9.90 -14.18 4.35
C ASP A 48 9.43 -12.93 5.12
N ILE A 49 9.45 -12.99 6.45
CA ILE A 49 8.85 -11.97 7.33
C ILE A 49 9.74 -11.74 8.56
N ILE A 50 9.96 -10.48 8.92
CA ILE A 50 10.66 -10.06 10.14
C ILE A 50 9.68 -9.35 11.06
N ASN A 51 9.50 -9.86 12.28
CA ASN A 51 8.73 -9.21 13.34
C ASN A 51 9.65 -8.38 14.25
N LEU A 52 9.43 -7.07 14.28
CA LEU A 52 10.13 -6.10 15.11
C LEU A 52 9.18 -5.53 16.17
N SER A 53 9.00 -6.27 17.26
CA SER A 53 8.23 -5.82 18.44
C SER A 53 9.03 -4.82 19.29
N VAL A 54 9.61 -3.81 18.64
CA VAL A 54 10.46 -2.77 19.25
C VAL A 54 10.27 -1.44 18.53
N GLY A 55 10.55 -0.34 19.23
CA GLY A 55 10.52 0.99 18.68
C GLY A 55 11.58 1.91 19.30
N SER A 56 11.87 3.01 18.60
CA SER A 56 12.71 4.11 19.05
C SER A 56 12.13 5.42 18.53
N SER A 57 12.11 6.46 19.37
CA SER A 57 11.72 7.81 18.96
C SER A 57 12.79 8.51 18.09
N THR A 58 13.98 7.91 17.97
CA THR A 58 15.11 8.50 17.24
C THR A 58 15.19 7.95 15.82
N TYR A 59 15.12 8.85 14.83
CA TYR A 59 15.35 8.51 13.43
C TYR A 59 16.79 8.06 13.19
N SER A 60 16.97 7.02 12.38
CA SER A 60 18.28 6.55 11.92
C SER A 60 18.25 6.25 10.43
N LYS A 61 19.07 6.98 9.66
CA LYS A 61 19.24 6.74 8.22
C LYS A 61 19.76 5.33 7.93
N GLY A 62 20.65 4.81 8.79
CA GLY A 62 21.18 3.46 8.66
C GLY A 62 20.09 2.40 8.84
N LEU A 63 19.20 2.60 9.83
CA LEU A 63 18.08 1.70 10.05
C LEU A 63 17.05 1.78 8.91
N LEU A 64 16.72 2.97 8.43
CA LEU A 64 15.85 3.14 7.26
C LEU A 64 16.40 2.39 6.04
N THR A 65 17.70 2.52 5.77
CA THR A 65 18.36 1.83 4.65
C THR A 65 18.23 0.32 4.81
N ALA A 66 18.51 -0.22 5.99
CA ALA A 66 18.40 -1.66 6.24
C ALA A 66 16.95 -2.20 6.06
N VAL A 67 15.95 -1.44 6.52
CA VAL A 67 14.53 -1.83 6.37
C VAL A 67 14.10 -1.77 4.90
N ASN A 68 14.46 -0.71 4.17
CA ASN A 68 14.19 -0.60 2.73
C ASN A 68 14.87 -1.73 1.95
N ASP A 69 16.16 -1.98 2.21
CA ASP A 69 16.94 -3.03 1.55
C ASP A 69 16.41 -4.44 1.82
N ALA A 70 15.75 -4.67 2.95
CA ALA A 70 15.06 -5.92 3.26
C ALA A 70 13.74 -6.02 2.48
N TYR A 71 12.94 -4.95 2.48
CA TYR A 71 11.67 -4.89 1.76
C TYR A 71 11.84 -5.06 0.24
N ASP A 72 12.83 -4.38 -0.35
CA ASP A 72 13.15 -4.46 -1.77
C ASP A 72 13.63 -5.87 -2.19
N LYS A 73 14.17 -6.65 -1.24
CA LYS A 73 14.52 -8.07 -1.43
C LYS A 73 13.33 -9.01 -1.21
N GLY A 74 12.13 -8.48 -0.98
CA GLY A 74 10.91 -9.24 -0.81
C GLY A 74 10.67 -9.75 0.61
N VAL A 75 11.35 -9.19 1.63
CA VAL A 75 11.10 -9.53 3.04
C VAL A 75 10.10 -8.54 3.63
N LEU A 76 9.01 -9.04 4.19
CA LEU A 76 8.03 -8.22 4.90
C LEU A 76 8.57 -7.80 6.27
N ILE A 77 8.44 -6.52 6.63
CA ILE A 77 8.85 -6.00 7.94
C ILE A 77 7.60 -5.59 8.70
N VAL A 78 7.29 -6.27 9.80
CA VAL A 78 6.16 -5.96 10.69
C VAL A 78 6.71 -5.33 11.95
N ALA A 79 6.28 -4.13 12.31
CA ALA A 79 6.82 -3.39 13.44
C ALA A 79 5.72 -2.87 14.37
N ALA A 80 5.98 -2.96 15.67
CA ALA A 80 5.09 -2.40 16.69
C ALA A 80 5.06 -0.86 16.57
N ALA A 81 3.87 -0.27 16.55
CA ALA A 81 3.73 1.18 16.37
C ALA A 81 4.33 2.02 17.51
N GLY A 82 4.49 1.46 18.71
CA GLY A 82 4.96 2.17 19.90
C GLY A 82 3.87 2.33 20.96
N ASN A 83 4.29 2.53 22.20
CA ASN A 83 3.41 2.60 23.37
C ASN A 83 3.31 4.02 23.99
N GLY A 84 3.81 5.03 23.27
CA GLY A 84 3.79 6.44 23.68
C GLY A 84 2.46 7.18 23.44
N GLY A 85 1.36 6.46 23.15
CA GLY A 85 0.04 7.04 22.93
C GLY A 85 -0.62 7.61 24.19
N ASN A 86 -1.69 8.37 24.00
CA ASN A 86 -2.55 8.90 25.08
C ASN A 86 -4.01 8.48 24.87
N LEU A 87 -4.85 8.55 25.90
CA LEU A 87 -6.26 8.11 25.85
C LEU A 87 -7.05 8.82 24.75
N GLU A 88 -6.78 10.10 24.53
CA GLU A 88 -7.42 10.94 23.53
C GLU A 88 -7.00 10.61 22.09
N GLY A 89 -5.94 9.81 21.90
CA GLY A 89 -5.42 9.42 20.59
C GLY A 89 -4.73 10.54 19.82
N LYS A 90 -4.26 11.59 20.50
CA LYS A 90 -3.68 12.80 19.89
C LYS A 90 -2.17 12.69 19.69
N GLY A 91 -1.68 13.30 18.61
CA GLY A 91 -0.26 13.44 18.32
C GLY A 91 0.29 12.28 17.50
N ASP A 92 1.36 12.52 16.74
CA ASP A 92 1.98 11.51 15.89
C ASP A 92 3.13 10.88 16.67
N GLN A 93 2.91 9.66 17.14
CA GLN A 93 3.78 8.98 18.12
C GLN A 93 4.31 7.65 17.60
N VAL A 94 4.12 7.35 16.31
CA VAL A 94 4.60 6.11 15.72
C VAL A 94 6.14 6.10 15.77
N GLU A 95 6.70 5.07 16.40
CA GLU A 95 8.13 4.92 16.62
C GLU A 95 8.84 4.27 15.41
N PHE A 96 10.16 4.40 15.32
CA PHE A 96 10.96 3.73 14.29
C PHE A 96 11.36 2.32 14.76
N PRO A 97 11.28 1.30 13.89
CA PRO A 97 11.13 1.39 12.43
C PRO A 97 9.68 1.43 11.90
N ALA A 98 8.65 1.29 12.74
CA ALA A 98 7.26 1.27 12.28
C ALA A 98 6.86 2.52 11.47
N ALA A 99 7.45 3.68 11.76
CA ALA A 99 7.20 4.90 11.00
C ALA A 99 7.85 4.94 9.59
N PHE A 100 8.63 3.93 9.18
CA PHE A 100 9.15 3.83 7.81
C PHE A 100 8.09 3.23 6.88
N GLU A 101 7.98 3.77 5.66
CA GLU A 101 7.01 3.31 4.65
C GLU A 101 7.18 1.83 4.25
N SER A 102 8.42 1.32 4.31
CA SER A 102 8.76 -0.08 4.06
C SER A 102 8.40 -1.03 5.20
N ALA A 103 7.97 -0.52 6.35
CA ALA A 103 7.51 -1.30 7.50
C ALA A 103 5.98 -1.23 7.66
N ILE A 104 5.38 -2.34 8.07
CA ILE A 104 3.97 -2.45 8.43
C ILE A 104 3.82 -2.04 9.89
N ALA A 105 3.28 -0.84 10.13
CA ALA A 105 3.07 -0.31 11.47
C ALA A 105 1.79 -0.88 12.10
N VAL A 106 1.94 -1.55 13.25
CA VAL A 106 0.84 -2.27 13.90
C VAL A 106 0.37 -1.56 15.18
N ALA A 107 -0.87 -1.07 15.17
CA ALA A 107 -1.56 -0.53 16.33
C ALA A 107 -2.15 -1.63 17.21
N ALA A 108 -2.31 -1.33 18.51
CA ALA A 108 -2.92 -2.23 19.48
C ALA A 108 -4.39 -1.87 19.74
N ILE A 109 -5.24 -2.89 19.68
CA ILE A 109 -6.65 -2.80 20.08
C ILE A 109 -6.97 -3.74 21.26
N ASP A 110 -8.04 -3.43 21.96
CA ASP A 110 -8.62 -4.30 22.98
C ASP A 110 -9.65 -5.27 22.40
N ARG A 111 -10.15 -6.18 23.25
CA ARG A 111 -11.16 -7.19 22.91
C ARG A 111 -12.52 -6.63 22.46
N TYR A 112 -12.72 -5.32 22.54
CA TYR A 112 -13.93 -4.62 22.11
C TYR A 112 -13.66 -3.77 20.85
N ASP A 113 -12.56 -4.06 20.15
CA ASP A 113 -12.11 -3.35 18.95
C ASP A 113 -11.82 -1.86 19.16
N ARG A 114 -11.54 -1.45 20.42
CA ARG A 114 -11.17 -0.08 20.75
C ARG A 114 -9.66 0.05 20.73
N ARG A 115 -9.15 1.18 20.22
CA ARG A 115 -7.72 1.52 20.30
C ARG A 115 -7.28 1.47 21.77
N ALA A 116 -6.20 0.75 22.05
CA ALA A 116 -5.58 0.78 23.37
C ALA A 116 -5.07 2.20 23.66
N GLY A 117 -5.32 2.72 24.86
CA GLY A 117 -4.93 4.09 25.22
C GLY A 117 -3.44 4.40 24.96
N PHE A 118 -2.57 3.43 25.25
CA PHE A 118 -1.13 3.52 25.02
C PHE A 118 -0.70 3.39 23.55
N SER A 119 -1.55 2.84 22.67
CA SER A 119 -1.15 2.58 21.28
C SER A 119 -0.83 3.91 20.60
N ALA A 120 0.38 4.04 20.06
CA ALA A 120 0.74 5.20 19.25
C ALA A 120 -0.29 5.44 18.14
N THR A 121 -0.54 6.71 17.82
CA THR A 121 -1.35 7.11 16.66
C THR A 121 -0.49 7.87 15.67
N GLY A 122 -0.90 7.90 14.42
CA GLY A 122 -0.22 8.65 13.38
C GLY A 122 -0.56 8.17 11.98
N PRO A 123 -0.23 8.96 10.96
CA PRO A 123 -0.51 8.64 9.56
C PRO A 123 0.21 7.38 9.06
N GLN A 124 1.20 6.88 9.80
CA GLN A 124 1.97 5.68 9.48
C GLN A 124 1.27 4.38 9.91
N ILE A 125 0.29 4.42 10.84
CA ILE A 125 -0.43 3.20 11.24
C ILE A 125 -1.02 2.53 10.00
N GLU A 126 -0.78 1.23 9.86
CA GLU A 126 -1.17 0.49 8.67
C GLU A 126 -2.27 -0.53 8.96
N VAL A 127 -2.17 -1.26 10.07
CA VAL A 127 -3.21 -2.19 10.51
C VAL A 127 -3.29 -2.21 12.03
N ALA A 128 -4.40 -2.69 12.56
CA ALA A 128 -4.61 -2.91 13.97
C ALA A 128 -4.73 -4.41 14.29
N ALA A 129 -4.22 -4.80 15.46
CA ALA A 129 -4.34 -6.18 15.95
C ALA A 129 -4.49 -6.22 17.48
N PRO A 130 -4.99 -7.34 18.05
CA PRO A 130 -5.11 -7.50 19.50
C PRO A 130 -3.79 -7.25 20.23
N GLY A 131 -3.80 -6.29 21.16
CA GLY A 131 -2.61 -5.91 21.92
C GLY A 131 -2.88 -5.61 23.39
N VAL A 132 -4.11 -5.82 23.88
CA VAL A 132 -4.47 -5.61 25.29
C VAL A 132 -4.89 -6.94 25.92
N LYS A 133 -4.25 -7.29 27.05
CA LYS A 133 -4.46 -8.55 27.78
C LYS A 133 -4.38 -9.76 26.85
N VAL A 134 -3.31 -9.83 26.07
CA VAL A 134 -2.98 -10.99 25.25
C VAL A 134 -2.32 -12.05 26.14
N LEU A 135 -2.85 -13.27 26.14
CA LEU A 135 -2.24 -14.40 26.83
C LEU A 135 -1.04 -14.91 26.01
N THR A 136 0.14 -14.96 26.62
CA THR A 136 1.39 -15.36 25.97
C THR A 136 2.24 -16.25 26.87
N THR A 137 3.25 -16.91 26.31
CA THR A 137 4.26 -17.68 27.05
C THR A 137 5.24 -16.77 27.78
N SER A 138 5.68 -17.17 28.98
CA SER A 138 6.69 -16.46 29.78
C SER A 138 7.99 -17.28 29.96
N LEU A 139 9.04 -16.63 30.46
CA LEU A 139 10.34 -17.27 30.74
C LEU A 139 10.28 -18.30 31.86
N SER A 140 9.26 -18.29 32.72
CA SER A 140 9.09 -19.28 33.78
C SER A 140 8.50 -20.61 33.28
N GLY A 141 8.23 -20.73 31.97
CA GLY A 141 7.52 -21.88 31.40
C GLY A 141 6.00 -21.82 31.61
N GLU A 142 5.49 -20.69 32.11
CA GLU A 142 4.07 -20.45 32.37
C GLU A 142 3.47 -19.52 31.30
N TYR A 143 2.23 -19.09 31.53
CA TYR A 143 1.53 -18.12 30.69
C TYR A 143 1.22 -16.85 31.48
N GLU A 144 1.21 -15.72 30.78
CA GLU A 144 0.88 -14.43 31.37
C GLU A 144 0.05 -13.56 30.43
N TYR A 145 -0.73 -12.64 31.00
CA TYR A 145 -1.42 -11.61 30.24
C TYR A 145 -0.56 -10.36 30.13
N ALA A 146 -0.19 -10.00 28.91
CA ALA A 146 0.58 -8.79 28.62
C ALA A 146 -0.20 -7.82 27.73
N SER A 147 0.21 -6.55 27.71
CA SER A 147 -0.36 -5.52 26.82
C SER A 147 0.75 -4.69 26.19
N GLY A 148 0.59 -4.36 24.92
CA GLY A 148 1.54 -3.55 24.14
C GLY A 148 1.32 -3.70 22.64
N THR A 149 1.74 -2.72 21.85
CA THR A 149 1.85 -2.86 20.38
C THR A 149 2.83 -3.95 19.98
N SER A 150 3.81 -4.25 20.85
CA SER A 150 4.71 -5.40 20.77
C SER A 150 3.99 -6.76 20.76
N LEU A 151 2.77 -6.84 21.32
CA LEU A 151 1.91 -8.03 21.30
C LEU A 151 0.95 -8.04 20.10
N ALA A 152 0.65 -6.87 19.54
CA ALA A 152 -0.17 -6.74 18.32
C ALA A 152 0.63 -7.16 17.07
N ALA A 153 1.88 -6.68 16.92
CA ALA A 153 2.76 -7.00 15.79
C ALA A 153 2.88 -8.51 15.46
N PRO A 154 3.06 -9.44 16.42
CA PRO A 154 3.17 -10.85 16.10
C PRO A 154 1.87 -11.49 15.60
N HIS A 155 0.69 -10.91 15.86
CA HIS A 155 -0.55 -11.37 15.23
C HIS A 155 -0.52 -11.07 13.73
N VAL A 156 -0.13 -9.86 13.33
CA VAL A 156 0.02 -9.48 11.91
C VAL A 156 1.10 -10.32 11.22
N THR A 157 2.22 -10.57 11.90
CA THR A 157 3.27 -11.47 11.41
C THR A 157 2.72 -12.87 11.14
N GLY A 158 1.92 -13.41 12.06
CA GLY A 158 1.28 -14.71 11.89
C GLY A 158 0.28 -14.73 10.74
N HIS A 159 -0.52 -13.67 10.59
CA HIS A 159 -1.45 -13.51 9.46
C HIS A 159 -0.69 -13.54 8.12
N LEU A 160 0.37 -12.74 8.00
CA LEU A 160 1.19 -12.71 6.78
C LEU A 160 1.88 -14.04 6.51
N ALA A 161 2.27 -14.79 7.53
CA ALA A 161 2.83 -16.14 7.36
C ALA A 161 1.79 -17.10 6.76
N LEU A 162 0.54 -17.03 7.23
CA LEU A 162 -0.57 -17.80 6.65
C LEU A 162 -0.87 -17.39 5.21
N LEU A 163 -0.83 -16.09 4.89
CA LEU A 163 -0.97 -15.63 3.50
C LEU A 163 0.20 -16.10 2.63
N LYS A 164 1.44 -16.06 3.13
CA LYS A 164 2.60 -16.56 2.39
C LYS A 164 2.49 -18.06 2.11
N GLN A 165 1.95 -18.83 3.06
CA GLN A 165 1.68 -20.26 2.87
C GLN A 165 0.58 -20.49 1.82
N ALA A 166 -0.52 -19.74 1.89
CA ALA A 166 -1.64 -19.88 0.96
C ALA A 166 -1.30 -19.39 -0.45
N TYR A 167 -0.39 -18.42 -0.57
CA TYR A 167 -0.03 -17.75 -1.81
C TYR A 167 1.51 -17.64 -1.99
N PRO A 168 2.22 -18.78 -2.16
CA PRO A 168 3.69 -18.82 -2.06
C PRO A 168 4.42 -18.02 -3.15
N LYS A 169 3.79 -17.81 -4.30
CA LYS A 169 4.37 -17.05 -5.43
C LYS A 169 4.14 -15.54 -5.34
N LEU A 170 3.28 -15.06 -4.44
CA LEU A 170 3.08 -13.62 -4.27
C LEU A 170 4.32 -12.95 -3.67
N ARG A 171 4.59 -11.74 -4.17
CA ARG A 171 5.62 -10.84 -3.66
C ARG A 171 5.17 -10.25 -2.32
N ALA A 172 6.14 -9.76 -1.54
CA ALA A 172 5.86 -9.05 -0.28
C ALA A 172 4.82 -7.94 -0.45
N SER A 173 4.94 -7.11 -1.48
CA SER A 173 3.98 -6.04 -1.75
C SER A 173 2.56 -6.57 -1.98
N GLU A 174 2.41 -7.68 -2.70
CA GLU A 174 1.10 -8.27 -3.00
C GLU A 174 0.47 -8.89 -1.74
N LEU A 175 1.27 -9.52 -0.88
CA LEU A 175 0.82 -10.03 0.42
C LEU A 175 0.41 -8.92 1.38
N ARG A 176 1.13 -7.79 1.37
CA ARG A 176 0.80 -6.59 2.16
C ARG A 176 -0.54 -5.98 1.73
N GLU A 177 -0.80 -5.91 0.43
CA GLU A 177 -2.09 -5.45 -0.10
C GLU A 177 -3.22 -6.44 0.21
N LEU A 178 -2.96 -7.75 0.11
CA LEU A 178 -3.94 -8.77 0.48
C LEU A 178 -4.29 -8.71 1.97
N LEU A 179 -3.31 -8.41 2.82
CA LEU A 179 -3.55 -8.11 4.24
C LEU A 179 -4.53 -6.93 4.38
N HIS A 180 -4.32 -5.81 3.67
CA HIS A 180 -5.21 -4.64 3.73
C HIS A 180 -6.63 -4.98 3.27
N ALA A 181 -6.76 -5.74 2.19
CA ALA A 181 -8.05 -6.15 1.66
C ALA A 181 -8.85 -7.05 2.63
N GLN A 182 -8.16 -7.71 3.57
CA GLN A 182 -8.76 -8.59 4.58
C GLN A 182 -8.97 -7.91 5.94
N THR A 183 -8.65 -6.63 6.09
CA THR A 183 -8.94 -5.92 7.35
C THR A 183 -10.41 -5.54 7.47
N ILE A 184 -10.91 -5.56 8.71
CA ILE A 184 -12.20 -4.96 9.06
C ILE A 184 -11.99 -3.48 9.35
N ASP A 185 -12.56 -2.60 8.53
CA ASP A 185 -12.62 -1.17 8.82
C ASP A 185 -13.50 -0.90 10.05
N LEU A 186 -12.85 -0.49 11.15
CA LEU A 186 -13.49 -0.26 12.43
C LEU A 186 -14.20 1.10 12.54
N THR A 187 -13.95 2.02 11.61
CA THR A 187 -14.56 3.37 11.62
C THR A 187 -15.53 3.59 10.47
N GLY A 188 -15.40 2.83 9.38
CA GLY A 188 -16.16 3.04 8.14
C GLY A 188 -15.66 4.24 7.32
N GLU A 189 -14.53 4.84 7.72
CA GLU A 189 -13.93 6.01 7.06
C GLU A 189 -12.78 5.62 6.12
N GLY A 190 -12.55 4.31 5.94
CA GLY A 190 -11.36 3.78 5.31
C GLY A 190 -10.16 3.86 6.23
N ARG A 191 -8.95 3.78 5.65
CA ARG A 191 -7.73 3.81 6.46
C ARG A 191 -7.68 5.11 7.27
N ASN A 192 -7.18 5.04 8.49
CA ASN A 192 -7.11 6.19 9.39
C ASN A 192 -5.89 6.11 10.34
N ARG A 193 -5.62 7.18 11.07
CA ARG A 193 -4.46 7.30 11.98
C ARG A 193 -4.50 6.42 13.24
N TYR A 194 -5.62 5.74 13.52
CA TYR A 194 -5.82 4.94 14.73
C TYR A 194 -5.72 3.43 14.46
N PHE A 195 -6.31 2.99 13.36
CA PHE A 195 -6.44 1.57 13.00
C PHE A 195 -5.78 1.22 11.68
N GLY A 196 -5.23 2.20 10.95
CA GLY A 196 -4.77 1.98 9.60
C GLY A 196 -5.94 1.51 8.74
N TYR A 197 -5.75 0.53 7.86
CA TYR A 197 -6.80 -0.09 7.04
C TYR A 197 -7.87 -0.81 7.86
N GLY A 198 -7.56 -1.17 9.11
CA GLY A 198 -8.51 -1.78 10.02
C GLY A 198 -7.89 -2.87 10.87
N LYS A 199 -8.76 -3.60 11.57
CA LYS A 199 -8.38 -4.78 12.35
C LYS A 199 -8.08 -5.94 11.42
N ILE A 200 -6.96 -6.63 11.60
CA ILE A 200 -6.69 -7.89 10.89
C ILE A 200 -7.74 -8.94 11.25
N GLU A 201 -8.23 -9.67 10.25
CA GLU A 201 -9.13 -10.79 10.45
C GLU A 201 -8.70 -11.94 9.54
N LEU A 202 -8.49 -13.12 10.14
CA LEU A 202 -8.24 -14.30 9.32
C LEU A 202 -9.52 -14.62 8.53
N PRO A 203 -9.44 -14.78 7.21
CA PRO A 203 -10.61 -15.21 6.45
C PRO A 203 -11.08 -16.57 6.97
N SER A 204 -12.41 -16.75 7.05
CA SER A 204 -13.03 -17.97 7.58
C SER A 204 -12.62 -19.23 6.80
N GLU A 205 -12.16 -19.06 5.56
CA GLU A 205 -11.55 -20.08 4.72
C GLU A 205 -10.27 -19.53 4.09
N LEU A 206 -9.11 -19.99 4.57
CA LEU A 206 -7.84 -19.88 3.84
C LEU A 206 -7.78 -21.03 2.84
N THR A 207 -8.27 -20.82 1.63
CA THR A 207 -8.06 -21.78 0.54
C THR A 207 -6.58 -21.76 0.17
N ILE A 208 -5.85 -22.84 0.44
CA ILE A 208 -4.50 -23.02 -0.08
C ILE A 208 -4.63 -23.03 -1.60
N GLN A 209 -4.23 -21.95 -2.27
CA GLN A 209 -4.21 -21.91 -3.72
C GLN A 209 -2.98 -22.68 -4.18
N GLU A 210 -3.15 -24.00 -4.36
CA GLU A 210 -2.11 -24.86 -4.94
C GLU A 210 -1.74 -24.41 -6.37
N ASP A 211 -2.66 -23.72 -7.03
CA ASP A 211 -2.46 -23.12 -8.35
C ASP A 211 -2.92 -21.66 -8.32
N ASN A 212 -1.96 -20.74 -8.22
CA ASN A 212 -2.18 -19.34 -8.55
C ASN A 212 -2.41 -19.23 -10.07
N THR A 213 -3.53 -19.73 -10.57
CA THR A 213 -3.93 -19.49 -11.94
C THR A 213 -4.17 -17.99 -12.06
N PRO A 214 -3.49 -17.31 -13.00
CA PRO A 214 -3.93 -16.02 -13.50
C PRO A 214 -5.45 -16.01 -13.69
N PRO A 215 -6.14 -14.87 -13.54
CA PRO A 215 -7.54 -14.80 -13.93
C PRO A 215 -7.68 -15.38 -15.33
N SER A 216 -8.82 -16.02 -15.59
CA SER A 216 -9.14 -16.56 -16.92
C SER A 216 -9.03 -15.52 -18.05
N ILE A 217 -8.88 -14.23 -17.70
CA ILE A 217 -8.50 -13.13 -18.56
C ILE A 217 -7.11 -12.56 -18.15
N GLY A 218 -6.04 -13.08 -18.76
CA GLY A 218 -5.09 -12.23 -19.50
C GLY A 218 -3.68 -11.94 -18.98
N PHE A 219 -3.36 -11.97 -17.68
CA PHE A 219 -2.01 -11.55 -17.20
C PHE A 219 -1.41 -12.42 -16.09
N LEU A 220 -0.12 -12.75 -16.21
CA LEU A 220 0.62 -13.64 -15.29
C LEU A 220 0.82 -13.10 -13.86
N ASP A 221 0.68 -11.80 -13.66
CA ASP A 221 0.93 -11.08 -12.42
C ASP A 221 -0.29 -10.28 -11.94
N VAL A 222 -1.47 -10.64 -12.43
CA VAL A 222 -2.76 -10.24 -11.87
C VAL A 222 -3.35 -11.52 -11.29
N TYR A 223 -3.79 -11.50 -10.04
CA TYR A 223 -4.36 -12.66 -9.36
C TYR A 223 -5.82 -12.39 -9.00
N GLU A 224 -6.61 -13.43 -8.78
CA GLU A 224 -8.02 -13.27 -8.37
C GLU A 224 -8.13 -12.59 -6.99
N ASN A 225 -9.25 -11.89 -6.76
CA ASN A 225 -9.61 -11.26 -5.47
C ASN A 225 -8.71 -10.12 -4.95
N LEU A 226 -7.78 -9.60 -5.76
CA LEU A 226 -7.10 -8.33 -5.43
C LEU A 226 -8.00 -7.12 -5.73
N TRP A 227 -7.82 -6.02 -5.00
CA TRP A 227 -8.68 -4.82 -5.08
C TRP A 227 -8.78 -4.18 -6.48
N TYR A 228 -7.77 -4.39 -7.33
CA TYR A 228 -7.73 -3.90 -8.71
C TYR A 228 -8.20 -4.93 -9.74
N THR A 229 -8.38 -6.20 -9.36
CA THR A 229 -8.63 -7.31 -10.31
C THR A 229 -9.89 -7.07 -11.13
N SER A 230 -10.98 -6.68 -10.46
CA SER A 230 -12.26 -6.41 -11.14
C SER A 230 -12.15 -5.29 -12.16
N ALA A 231 -11.45 -4.20 -11.81
CA ALA A 231 -11.23 -3.08 -12.71
C ALA A 231 -10.36 -3.50 -13.89
N ILE A 232 -9.26 -4.21 -13.67
CA ILE A 232 -8.39 -4.71 -14.74
C ILE A 232 -9.21 -5.62 -15.69
N ASN A 233 -9.93 -6.60 -15.16
CA ASN A 233 -10.74 -7.52 -15.97
C ASN A 233 -11.79 -6.76 -16.79
N THR A 234 -12.45 -5.77 -16.19
CA THR A 234 -13.42 -4.92 -16.87
C THR A 234 -12.78 -4.15 -18.02
N LEU A 235 -11.65 -3.50 -17.78
CA LEU A 235 -10.95 -2.72 -18.79
C LEU A 235 -10.34 -3.59 -19.89
N VAL A 236 -9.87 -4.81 -19.59
CA VAL A 236 -9.43 -5.78 -20.61
C VAL A 236 -10.62 -6.22 -21.47
N SER A 237 -11.76 -6.55 -20.87
CA SER A 237 -12.96 -6.99 -21.61
C SER A 237 -13.48 -5.92 -22.58
N ARG A 238 -13.17 -4.65 -22.30
CA ARG A 238 -13.53 -3.48 -23.11
C ARG A 238 -12.42 -3.04 -24.07
N ASN A 239 -11.32 -3.78 -24.18
CA ASN A 239 -10.15 -3.45 -25.01
C ASN A 239 -9.52 -2.08 -24.68
N ILE A 240 -9.59 -1.65 -23.43
CA ILE A 240 -9.03 -0.37 -22.96
C ILE A 240 -7.57 -0.57 -22.54
N ILE A 241 -7.30 -1.63 -21.80
CA ILE A 241 -5.95 -1.97 -21.32
C ILE A 241 -5.46 -3.28 -21.92
N PHE A 242 -4.15 -3.36 -22.05
CA PHE A 242 -3.41 -4.52 -22.50
C PHE A 242 -2.20 -4.72 -21.59
N GLY A 243 -1.64 -5.91 -21.60
CA GLY A 243 -0.40 -6.24 -20.90
C GLY A 243 0.82 -5.90 -21.74
N TYR A 244 1.97 -6.25 -21.20
CA TYR A 244 3.26 -6.22 -21.89
C TYR A 244 3.47 -7.53 -22.69
N GLU A 245 4.49 -7.53 -23.55
CA GLU A 245 4.83 -8.69 -24.41
C GLU A 245 5.14 -9.97 -23.62
N ASP A 246 5.55 -9.84 -22.36
CA ASP A 246 5.83 -10.94 -21.44
C ASP A 246 4.58 -11.50 -20.74
N ASN A 247 3.38 -11.10 -21.20
CA ASN A 247 2.08 -11.44 -20.61
C ASN A 247 1.88 -10.93 -19.17
N THR A 248 2.64 -9.92 -18.74
CA THR A 248 2.41 -9.24 -17.45
C THR A 248 1.58 -7.98 -17.63
N PHE A 249 0.90 -7.56 -16.57
CA PHE A 249 0.27 -6.26 -16.43
C PHE A 249 1.14 -5.26 -15.67
N ARG A 250 1.97 -5.73 -14.74
CA ARG A 250 2.79 -4.93 -13.81
C ARG A 250 1.95 -3.96 -12.97
N PRO A 251 0.99 -4.47 -12.16
CA PRO A 251 0.02 -3.65 -11.45
C PRO A 251 0.65 -2.60 -10.53
N HIS A 252 1.79 -2.92 -9.93
CA HIS A 252 2.48 -2.06 -8.95
C HIS A 252 3.57 -1.16 -9.56
N HIS A 253 3.82 -1.26 -10.87
CA HIS A 253 4.79 -0.39 -11.51
C HIS A 253 4.18 1.01 -11.71
N PRO A 254 4.94 2.10 -11.47
CA PRO A 254 4.50 3.44 -11.85
C PRO A 254 4.09 3.48 -13.31
N ILE A 255 2.90 4.02 -13.60
CA ILE A 255 2.41 4.15 -14.97
C ILE A 255 3.05 5.36 -15.65
N THR A 256 3.44 5.20 -16.90
CA THR A 256 4.02 6.29 -17.70
C THR A 256 2.94 7.22 -18.26
N ARG A 257 3.32 8.46 -18.56
CA ARG A 257 2.43 9.43 -19.21
C ARG A 257 1.88 8.94 -20.55
N ALA A 258 2.68 8.22 -21.33
CA ALA A 258 2.25 7.60 -22.59
C ALA A 258 1.19 6.52 -22.39
N GLU A 259 1.38 5.62 -21.41
CA GLU A 259 0.39 4.59 -21.09
C GLU A 259 -0.93 5.22 -20.60
N THR A 260 -0.85 6.25 -19.75
CA THR A 260 -2.02 7.00 -19.25
C THR A 260 -2.88 7.53 -20.40
N VAL A 261 -2.30 8.26 -21.35
CA VAL A 261 -3.07 8.87 -22.44
C VAL A 261 -3.61 7.86 -23.44
N THR A 262 -2.89 6.76 -23.68
CA THR A 262 -3.38 5.69 -24.55
C THR A 262 -4.56 4.95 -23.92
N MET A 263 -4.52 4.68 -22.62
CA MET A 263 -5.67 4.11 -21.89
C MET A 263 -6.87 5.06 -21.91
N LEU A 264 -6.67 6.37 -21.67
CA LEU A 264 -7.74 7.36 -21.69
C LEU A 264 -8.36 7.54 -23.08
N GLN A 265 -7.55 7.55 -24.14
CA GLN A 265 -8.05 7.65 -25.51
C GLN A 265 -9.03 6.50 -25.82
N ARG A 266 -8.68 5.27 -25.42
CA ARG A 266 -9.54 4.09 -25.60
C ARG A 266 -10.76 4.12 -24.70
N ALA A 267 -10.57 4.44 -23.43
CA ALA A 267 -11.64 4.61 -22.45
C ALA A 267 -12.75 5.56 -22.94
N LEU A 268 -12.33 6.70 -23.49
CA LEU A 268 -13.21 7.74 -24.01
C LEU A 268 -13.65 7.49 -25.46
N GLN A 269 -13.24 6.36 -26.07
CA GLN A 269 -13.53 5.99 -27.46
C GLN A 269 -13.18 7.11 -28.46
N LEU A 270 -12.08 7.84 -28.21
CA LEU A 270 -11.69 8.94 -29.07
C LEU A 270 -11.05 8.41 -30.36
N PRO A 271 -11.39 8.98 -31.53
CA PRO A 271 -10.69 8.64 -32.76
C PRO A 271 -9.21 8.99 -32.64
N SER A 272 -8.37 8.23 -33.34
CA SER A 272 -6.95 8.61 -33.47
C SER A 272 -6.84 9.92 -34.24
N SER A 273 -6.01 10.83 -33.73
CA SER A 273 -5.73 12.10 -34.41
C SER A 273 -4.42 12.01 -35.18
N GLN A 274 -4.28 12.88 -36.19
CA GLN A 274 -3.04 13.01 -36.94
C GLN A 274 -1.91 13.44 -36.00
N TYR A 275 -0.71 12.92 -36.24
CA TYR A 275 0.48 13.28 -35.46
C TYR A 275 0.67 14.81 -35.42
N ASP A 276 0.83 15.33 -34.21
CA ASP A 276 1.10 16.74 -33.93
C ASP A 276 2.57 16.88 -33.52
N ALA A 277 3.35 17.59 -34.35
CA ALA A 277 4.79 17.80 -34.15
C ALA A 277 5.14 18.85 -33.08
N SER A 278 4.18 19.34 -32.32
CA SER A 278 4.37 20.36 -31.28
C SER A 278 5.19 19.89 -30.08
N TYR A 279 5.21 18.59 -29.79
CA TYR A 279 6.02 18.03 -28.71
C TYR A 279 7.41 17.65 -29.23
N LYS A 280 8.45 18.24 -28.62
CA LYS A 280 9.84 18.04 -29.06
C LYS A 280 10.37 16.61 -28.88
N ASP A 281 9.77 15.86 -27.96
CA ASP A 281 10.21 14.56 -27.48
C ASP A 281 9.27 13.41 -27.86
N VAL A 282 8.23 13.67 -28.64
CA VAL A 282 7.32 12.65 -29.16
C VAL A 282 7.63 12.44 -30.63
N LYS A 283 8.08 11.24 -31.01
CA LYS A 283 8.32 10.89 -32.41
C LYS A 283 7.01 10.42 -33.07
N PRO A 284 6.82 10.61 -34.38
CA PRO A 284 5.65 10.06 -35.10
C PRO A 284 5.49 8.54 -34.97
N THR A 285 6.60 7.83 -34.78
CA THR A 285 6.65 6.37 -34.62
C THR A 285 6.41 5.90 -33.19
N HIS A 286 6.26 6.82 -32.23
CA HIS A 286 6.01 6.48 -30.84
C HIS A 286 4.59 5.89 -30.69
N PHE A 287 4.42 4.79 -29.96
CA PHE A 287 3.13 4.09 -29.88
C PHE A 287 1.97 4.97 -29.39
N ALA A 288 2.26 5.90 -28.48
CA ALA A 288 1.26 6.83 -27.94
C ALA A 288 1.08 8.12 -28.78
N ALA A 289 1.78 8.30 -29.90
CA ALA A 289 1.80 9.57 -30.63
C ALA A 289 0.40 10.04 -31.06
N SER A 290 -0.42 9.13 -31.59
CA SER A 290 -1.80 9.44 -31.99
C SER A 290 -2.72 9.70 -30.78
N SER A 291 -2.54 8.97 -29.68
CA SER A 291 -3.29 9.18 -28.43
C SER A 291 -2.95 10.55 -27.81
N ILE A 292 -1.67 10.93 -27.79
CA ILE A 292 -1.19 12.23 -27.33
C ILE A 292 -1.85 13.35 -28.15
N SER A 293 -1.82 13.25 -29.48
CA SER A 293 -2.49 14.21 -30.36
C SER A 293 -3.99 14.31 -30.08
N ALA A 294 -4.68 13.18 -29.93
CA ALA A 294 -6.14 13.14 -29.74
C ALA A 294 -6.58 13.79 -28.43
N LEU A 295 -5.84 13.58 -27.34
CA LEU A 295 -6.11 14.22 -26.05
C LEU A 295 -5.68 15.69 -26.04
N LYS A 296 -4.65 16.06 -26.79
CA LYS A 296 -4.22 17.47 -26.90
C LYS A 296 -5.24 18.30 -27.68
N GLU A 297 -5.77 17.80 -28.80
CA GLU A 297 -6.81 18.48 -29.59
C GLU A 297 -8.06 18.84 -28.76
N ARG A 298 -8.36 18.01 -27.75
CA ARG A 298 -9.46 18.21 -26.80
C ARG A 298 -9.06 18.99 -25.55
N GLN A 299 -7.81 19.46 -25.49
CA GLN A 299 -7.24 20.19 -24.36
C GLN A 299 -7.19 19.41 -23.05
N TYR A 300 -7.26 18.07 -23.10
CA TYR A 300 -7.15 17.22 -21.90
C TYR A 300 -5.71 17.15 -21.39
N VAL A 301 -4.73 17.15 -22.30
CA VAL A 301 -3.30 17.22 -21.96
C VAL A 301 -2.64 18.49 -22.50
N SER A 302 -1.53 18.87 -21.89
CA SER A 302 -0.78 20.09 -22.22
C SER A 302 0.72 19.80 -22.23
N SER A 303 1.51 20.66 -22.88
CA SER A 303 2.98 20.61 -22.83
C SER A 303 3.51 21.15 -21.52
N TYR A 304 4.66 20.62 -21.10
CA TYR A 304 5.49 21.27 -20.10
C TYR A 304 6.01 22.61 -20.64
N PRO A 305 6.45 23.54 -19.75
CA PRO A 305 7.00 24.83 -20.15
C PRO A 305 8.20 24.74 -21.12
N ASP A 306 8.94 23.63 -21.10
CA ASP A 306 10.06 23.37 -22.01
C ASP A 306 9.64 22.89 -23.43
N GLY A 307 8.33 22.66 -23.63
CA GLY A 307 7.74 22.15 -24.86
C GLY A 307 7.75 20.63 -24.99
N SER A 308 8.08 19.89 -23.91
CA SER A 308 8.05 18.43 -23.88
C SER A 308 6.68 17.87 -23.46
N PHE A 309 6.43 16.60 -23.79
CA PHE A 309 5.33 15.79 -23.23
C PHE A 309 5.82 14.81 -22.17
N ARG A 310 7.07 14.35 -22.24
CA ARG A 310 7.72 13.35 -21.39
C ARG A 310 7.01 11.99 -21.40
N PRO A 311 6.87 11.32 -22.56
CA PRO A 311 6.04 10.12 -22.69
C PRO A 311 6.46 8.97 -21.75
N GLU A 312 7.76 8.77 -21.56
CA GLU A 312 8.31 7.68 -20.73
C GLU A 312 8.37 7.99 -19.23
N ALA A 313 8.10 9.24 -18.84
CA ALA A 313 8.15 9.62 -17.43
C ALA A 313 6.94 9.05 -16.67
N PRO A 314 7.12 8.55 -15.44
CA PRO A 314 6.01 8.26 -14.53
C PRO A 314 5.15 9.50 -14.32
N ILE A 315 3.83 9.32 -14.27
CA ILE A 315 2.88 10.40 -14.03
C ILE A 315 2.52 10.52 -12.54
N THR A 316 2.38 11.75 -12.04
CA THR A 316 1.97 11.97 -10.65
C THR A 316 0.45 11.93 -10.46
N ARG A 317 0.01 11.71 -9.22
CA ARG A 317 -1.40 11.79 -8.83
C ARG A 317 -2.02 13.15 -9.16
N GLY A 318 -1.29 14.25 -8.95
CA GLY A 318 -1.77 15.59 -9.28
C GLY A 318 -1.89 15.83 -10.79
N GLU A 319 -0.97 15.29 -11.59
CA GLU A 319 -1.06 15.36 -13.04
C GLU A 319 -2.25 14.55 -13.59
N VAL A 320 -2.46 13.34 -13.08
CA VAL A 320 -3.66 12.54 -13.40
C VAL A 320 -4.92 13.32 -13.03
N ALA A 321 -4.96 13.92 -11.84
CA ALA A 321 -6.11 14.70 -11.41
C ALA A 321 -6.45 15.85 -12.37
N THR A 322 -5.41 16.54 -12.86
CA THR A 322 -5.54 17.63 -13.83
C THR A 322 -6.10 17.15 -15.17
N ILE A 323 -5.71 15.96 -15.63
CA ILE A 323 -6.22 15.39 -16.88
C ILE A 323 -7.69 14.99 -16.70
N LEU A 324 -8.01 14.29 -15.61
CA LEU A 324 -9.36 13.81 -15.34
C LEU A 324 -10.35 14.96 -15.13
N SER A 325 -9.95 16.04 -14.46
CA SER A 325 -10.82 17.21 -14.24
C SER A 325 -11.17 17.95 -15.53
N ARG A 326 -10.35 17.81 -16.59
CA ARG A 326 -10.63 18.38 -17.92
C ARG A 326 -11.54 17.47 -18.74
N ILE A 327 -11.41 16.16 -18.57
CA ILE A 327 -12.25 15.16 -19.23
C ILE A 327 -13.68 15.23 -18.69
N GLU A 328 -13.81 15.30 -17.37
CA GLU A 328 -15.10 15.33 -16.68
C GLU A 328 -15.11 16.55 -15.73
N PRO A 329 -15.45 17.75 -16.23
CA PRO A 329 -15.53 18.95 -15.41
C PRO A 329 -16.62 18.80 -14.34
N MET A 330 -16.24 18.85 -13.06
CA MET A 330 -17.18 18.63 -11.96
C MET A 330 -17.78 19.93 -11.43
N ASN A 331 -18.96 19.81 -10.84
CA ASN A 331 -19.67 20.91 -10.19
C ASN A 331 -18.84 21.48 -9.03
N GLU A 332 -18.62 22.79 -9.01
CA GLU A 332 -17.77 23.49 -8.03
C GLU A 332 -18.31 23.45 -6.59
N ASN A 333 -19.55 23.02 -6.40
CA ASN A 333 -20.22 23.01 -5.10
C ASN A 333 -19.72 21.89 -4.16
N ASN A 334 -18.98 20.90 -4.65
CA ASN A 334 -18.45 19.80 -3.83
C ASN A 334 -16.94 19.67 -4.05
N LYS A 335 -16.16 20.37 -3.21
CA LYS A 335 -14.68 20.35 -3.22
C LYS A 335 -14.14 19.64 -2.00
N ALA A 336 -13.18 18.74 -2.18
CA ALA A 336 -12.43 18.10 -1.09
C ALA A 336 -11.05 18.77 -0.95
N THR A 337 -10.73 19.30 0.23
CA THR A 337 -9.43 19.96 0.48
C THR A 337 -8.46 19.02 1.17
N PHE A 338 -7.16 19.22 0.92
CA PHE A 338 -6.09 18.40 1.49
C PHE A 338 -4.99 19.29 2.07
N PRO A 339 -4.42 18.96 3.25
CA PRO A 339 -3.47 19.79 3.97
C PRO A 339 -2.07 19.80 3.33
N ASP A 340 -1.74 18.79 2.53
CA ASP A 340 -0.44 18.64 1.86
C ASP A 340 -0.40 19.29 0.46
N ILE A 341 -1.47 20.00 0.06
CA ILE A 341 -1.53 20.71 -1.21
C ILE A 341 -1.37 22.22 -0.96
N PRO A 342 -0.21 22.81 -1.33
CA PRO A 342 -0.01 24.25 -1.26
C PRO A 342 -1.08 25.03 -2.06
N THR A 343 -1.44 26.22 -1.58
CA THR A 343 -2.43 27.08 -2.27
C THR A 343 -2.05 27.44 -3.70
N ASN A 344 -0.76 27.46 -4.01
CA ASN A 344 -0.20 27.73 -5.34
C ASN A 344 0.13 26.45 -6.14
N HIS A 345 -0.27 25.27 -5.68
CA HIS A 345 0.00 24.03 -6.38
C HIS A 345 -0.80 23.97 -7.69
N PHE A 346 -0.14 23.68 -8.82
CA PHE A 346 -0.76 23.76 -10.15
C PHE A 346 -2.01 22.88 -10.32
N ALA A 347 -2.04 21.72 -9.64
CA ALA A 347 -3.13 20.76 -9.71
C ALA A 347 -4.22 20.99 -8.64
N LYS A 348 -4.11 22.01 -7.78
CA LYS A 348 -4.97 22.14 -6.60
C LYS A 348 -6.46 22.11 -6.94
N GLU A 349 -6.91 22.98 -7.83
CA GLU A 349 -8.33 23.08 -8.19
C GLU A 349 -8.84 21.78 -8.83
N ALA A 350 -8.02 21.16 -9.68
CA ALA A 350 -8.35 19.89 -10.31
C ALA A 350 -8.52 18.79 -9.26
N ILE A 351 -7.58 18.68 -8.33
CA ILE A 351 -7.61 17.71 -7.23
C ILE A 351 -8.85 17.90 -6.38
N GLU A 352 -9.12 19.13 -5.94
CA GLU A 352 -10.28 19.44 -5.09
C GLU A 352 -11.60 19.06 -5.77
N SER A 353 -11.69 19.33 -7.07
CA SER A 353 -12.85 19.06 -7.92
C SER A 353 -13.10 17.55 -8.09
N ILE A 354 -12.10 16.79 -8.55
CA ILE A 354 -12.30 15.36 -8.83
C ILE A 354 -12.36 14.52 -7.55
N ALA A 355 -11.72 14.97 -6.46
CA ALA A 355 -11.82 14.32 -5.18
C ALA A 355 -13.18 14.57 -4.51
N GLY A 356 -13.72 15.79 -4.61
CA GLY A 356 -15.06 16.10 -4.14
C GLY A 356 -16.16 15.36 -4.92
N ALA A 357 -15.88 14.95 -6.17
CA ALA A 357 -16.75 14.07 -6.96
C ALA A 357 -16.56 12.56 -6.65
N GLY A 358 -15.66 12.20 -5.75
CA GLY A 358 -15.39 10.81 -5.37
C GLY A 358 -14.65 9.98 -6.42
N VAL A 359 -14.15 10.59 -7.51
CA VAL A 359 -13.44 9.90 -8.60
C VAL A 359 -12.08 9.40 -8.11
N ILE A 360 -11.32 10.29 -7.48
CA ILE A 360 -10.07 9.97 -6.79
C ILE A 360 -10.27 10.23 -5.30
N GLN A 361 -9.63 9.44 -4.45
CA GLN A 361 -9.67 9.66 -3.01
C GLN A 361 -8.28 10.06 -2.51
N GLY A 362 -8.26 10.90 -1.49
CA GLY A 362 -7.05 11.16 -0.73
C GLY A 362 -6.62 9.93 0.05
N TYR A 363 -5.45 10.03 0.63
CA TYR A 363 -4.99 9.08 1.60
C TYR A 363 -5.71 9.30 2.94
N PRO A 364 -6.00 8.21 3.63
CA PRO A 364 -6.32 8.09 5.05
C PRO A 364 -5.71 9.04 6.06
N ASP A 365 -4.49 9.50 5.83
CA ASP A 365 -3.82 10.48 6.68
C ASP A 365 -4.31 11.91 6.42
N GLY A 366 -5.36 12.06 5.61
CA GLY A 366 -5.91 13.31 5.15
C GLY A 366 -5.13 13.93 4.00
N THR A 367 -4.01 13.35 3.54
CA THR A 367 -3.18 13.90 2.46
C THR A 367 -3.67 13.46 1.08
N PHE A 368 -3.25 14.13 0.01
CA PHE A 368 -3.49 13.68 -1.36
C PHE A 368 -2.25 13.11 -2.04
N ARG A 369 -1.06 13.56 -1.61
CA ARG A 369 0.28 13.29 -2.15
C ARG A 369 0.37 13.62 -3.64
N PRO A 370 0.18 14.89 -4.04
CA PRO A 370 0.04 15.28 -5.45
C PRO A 370 1.30 15.01 -6.30
N ASN A 371 2.46 14.95 -5.66
CA ASN A 371 3.75 14.70 -6.31
C ASN A 371 4.15 13.21 -6.31
N GLN A 372 3.37 12.34 -5.66
CA GLN A 372 3.61 10.90 -5.69
C GLN A 372 3.16 10.33 -7.04
N THR A 373 3.98 9.45 -7.61
CA THR A 373 3.63 8.70 -8.83
C THR A 373 2.54 7.69 -8.56
N ILE A 374 1.64 7.49 -9.53
CA ILE A 374 0.58 6.49 -9.43
C ILE A 374 0.96 5.20 -10.15
N THR A 375 0.52 4.05 -9.64
CA THR A 375 0.73 2.74 -10.24
C THR A 375 -0.27 2.44 -11.36
N ARG A 376 0.06 1.47 -12.21
CA ARG A 376 -0.81 1.04 -13.31
C ARG A 376 -2.15 0.46 -12.81
N ALA A 377 -2.17 -0.23 -11.68
CA ALA A 377 -3.39 -0.74 -11.04
C ALA A 377 -4.26 0.37 -10.47
N GLU A 378 -3.67 1.31 -9.71
CA GLU A 378 -4.41 2.46 -9.18
C GLU A 378 -5.06 3.27 -10.31
N PHE A 379 -4.31 3.54 -11.38
CA PHE A 379 -4.85 4.24 -12.53
C PHE A 379 -5.97 3.46 -13.26
N SER A 380 -5.87 2.14 -13.32
CA SER A 380 -6.92 1.28 -13.88
C SER A 380 -8.21 1.36 -13.07
N VAL A 381 -8.14 1.35 -11.74
CA VAL A 381 -9.31 1.54 -10.88
C VAL A 381 -9.92 2.93 -11.06
N LEU A 382 -9.10 3.97 -11.25
CA LEU A 382 -9.61 5.32 -11.54
C LEU A 382 -10.36 5.39 -12.86
N ILE A 383 -9.79 4.82 -13.93
CA ILE A 383 -10.46 4.79 -15.24
C ILE A 383 -11.77 3.99 -15.16
N ASP A 384 -11.76 2.82 -14.53
CA ASP A 384 -12.95 1.97 -14.39
C ASP A 384 -14.11 2.73 -13.72
N ARG A 385 -13.82 3.48 -12.65
CA ARG A 385 -14.81 4.36 -11.98
C ARG A 385 -15.37 5.47 -12.86
N ILE A 386 -14.61 5.97 -13.82
CA ILE A 386 -15.08 7.03 -14.73
C ILE A 386 -15.96 6.45 -15.84
N ILE A 387 -15.59 5.27 -16.37
CA ILE A 387 -16.32 4.65 -17.49
C ILE A 387 -17.59 3.92 -17.03
N LEU A 388 -17.61 3.41 -15.79
CA LEU A 388 -18.77 2.69 -15.23
C LEU A 388 -19.83 3.60 -14.61
N LYS A 389 -19.67 4.93 -14.69
CA LYS A 389 -20.73 5.89 -14.34
C LYS A 389 -21.95 5.79 -15.25
#